data_AF-A0AAF0VTG4-F1
#
_entry.id   AF-A0AAF0VTG4-F1
#
_cell.length_a   1.000
_cell.length_b   1.000
_cell.length_c   1.000
_cell.angle_alpha   90.00
_cell.angle_beta   90.00
_cell.angle_gamma   90.00
#
_symmetry.space_group_name_H-M   'P 1'
#
loop_
_entity.id
_entity.type
_entity.pdbx_description
1 polymer ?
#
loop_
_entity_poly.entity_id
_entity_poly.type
_entity_poly.pdbx_seq_one_letter_code
_entity_poly.pdbx_strand_id
1 'polypeptide(L)'
;MTAIDDADDALADTHFSRVEALSRATTRLRFDPYVDIDWDAPENALDESDPGWLVDPDTAPLAATEWYAAQSLQQRIDMSRWITANTFKVGIQFEMILIRGVVHYAGKLSNSDPVFRYLMHEITDECNHIQMFQEFINRNGQDVPGMRRMSRVLGPIVGFISGYLSVMLFIGVLCGEQPVHFQQTLLQRRAQRIPPLLNKITYIHLAEEARHITFADDHLAEHIQHSGRFKRVAYAIWFPLFLRWLMGEIFTPPRSFARQFGVPRRTFKSAYWRSGHSHRMMAESAADARRVAEHLGLRSIWSRWIWRVLGIDGRVPRFRGEPNRMFGGSTDAQLVEIRTTTLGRATAAAIMTIVAILATPVGLRITLVAAAGTAAWAIYHALRERRGGVVANQPFEWPRLLVWIAFCLMMIPVGGLIGLAMVVFMILAFAEFMPTL
;
A
#
# COMPACT_ATOMS: atom_id res chain seq x y z
N MET A 1 27.20 17.52 -33.03
CA MET A 1 26.66 16.24 -32.53
C MET A 1 27.44 15.81 -31.28
N THR A 2 27.76 16.76 -30.40
CA THR A 2 28.80 16.60 -29.34
C THR A 2 28.40 17.20 -27.99
N ALA A 3 27.29 17.95 -27.91
CA ALA A 3 26.83 18.55 -26.65
C ALA A 3 25.86 17.66 -25.85
N ILE A 4 25.47 16.50 -26.41
CA ILE A 4 24.59 15.53 -25.73
C ILE A 4 25.46 14.50 -24.98
N ASP A 5 26.57 14.04 -25.57
CA ASP A 5 27.51 13.10 -24.92
C ASP A 5 28.14 13.68 -23.66
N ASP A 6 28.65 14.93 -23.69
CA ASP A 6 29.34 15.52 -22.53
C ASP A 6 28.40 15.71 -21.31
N ALA A 7 27.11 15.94 -21.56
CA ALA A 7 26.11 16.10 -20.49
C ALA A 7 25.65 14.75 -19.93
N ASP A 8 25.50 13.75 -20.79
CA ASP A 8 25.15 12.38 -20.40
C ASP A 8 26.32 11.73 -19.62
N ASP A 9 27.57 11.96 -20.04
CA ASP A 9 28.78 11.52 -19.31
C ASP A 9 28.91 12.22 -17.95
N ALA A 10 28.68 13.54 -17.88
CA ALA A 10 28.70 14.27 -16.62
C ALA A 10 27.57 13.81 -15.66
N LEU A 11 26.37 13.52 -16.17
CA LEU A 11 25.27 12.98 -15.38
C LEU A 11 25.57 11.55 -14.90
N ALA A 12 26.12 10.70 -15.77
CA ALA A 12 26.56 9.35 -15.42
C ALA A 12 27.65 9.36 -14.33
N ASP A 13 28.63 10.27 -14.42
CA ASP A 13 29.66 10.48 -13.40
C ASP A 13 29.05 10.93 -12.05
N THR A 14 28.00 11.75 -12.07
CA THR A 14 27.28 12.13 -10.83
C THR A 14 26.41 11.01 -10.27
N HIS A 15 25.86 10.12 -11.09
CA HIS A 15 25.13 8.94 -10.61
C HIS A 15 26.08 7.94 -9.97
N PHE A 16 27.14 7.53 -10.67
CA PHE A 16 28.10 6.55 -10.15
C PHE A 16 28.83 7.05 -8.90
N SER A 17 29.21 8.32 -8.83
CA SER A 17 29.81 8.88 -7.61
C SER A 17 28.87 8.84 -6.40
N ARG A 18 27.55 9.02 -6.60
CA ARG A 18 26.52 8.84 -5.55
C ARG A 18 26.40 7.38 -5.13
N VAL A 19 26.35 6.44 -6.08
CA VAL A 19 26.30 4.99 -5.81
C VAL A 19 27.54 4.53 -5.03
N GLU A 20 28.73 5.02 -5.39
CA GLU A 20 29.95 4.74 -4.64
C GLU A 20 29.93 5.33 -3.23
N ALA A 21 29.39 6.54 -3.06
CA ALA A 21 29.26 7.16 -1.76
C ALA A 21 28.34 6.33 -0.85
N LEU A 22 27.24 5.79 -1.39
CA LEU A 22 26.37 4.85 -0.69
C LEU A 22 27.10 3.56 -0.33
N SER A 23 27.90 2.99 -1.25
CA SER A 23 28.73 1.81 -0.97
C SER A 23 29.72 2.07 0.17
N ARG A 24 30.40 3.21 0.16
CA ARG A 24 31.30 3.62 1.26
C ARG A 24 30.54 3.82 2.57
N ALA A 25 29.33 4.38 2.52
CA ALA A 25 28.49 4.55 3.70
C ALA A 25 28.10 3.19 4.31
N THR A 26 27.66 2.23 3.49
CA THR A 26 27.34 0.87 3.98
C THR A 26 28.54 0.20 4.64
N THR A 27 29.75 0.31 4.06
CA THR A 27 30.94 -0.27 4.70
C THR A 27 31.30 0.34 6.06
N ARG A 28 30.93 1.60 6.30
CA ARG A 28 31.20 2.30 7.57
C ARG A 28 30.12 2.07 8.62
N LEU A 29 28.88 1.90 8.18
CA LEU A 29 27.69 1.76 9.02
C LEU A 29 26.96 0.46 8.62
N ARG A 30 27.62 -0.66 8.87
CA ARG A 30 27.08 -2.01 8.70
C ARG A 30 26.60 -2.54 10.04
N PHE A 31 25.52 -3.31 10.02
CA PHE A 31 25.07 -4.05 11.18
C PHE A 31 25.07 -5.56 10.89
N ASP A 32 25.52 -6.35 11.86
CA ASP A 32 25.36 -7.80 11.89
C ASP A 32 24.41 -8.14 13.06
N PRO A 33 23.27 -8.78 12.78
CA PRO A 33 22.24 -8.99 13.78
C PRO A 33 22.69 -9.89 14.94
N TYR A 34 23.71 -10.74 14.78
CA TYR A 34 24.21 -11.61 15.85
C TYR A 34 25.44 -11.04 16.57
N VAL A 35 25.97 -9.91 16.11
CA VAL A 35 27.06 -9.18 16.77
C VAL A 35 26.52 -7.94 17.47
N ASP A 36 25.65 -7.18 16.81
CA ASP A 36 25.20 -5.86 17.27
C ASP A 36 23.93 -5.92 18.14
N ILE A 37 23.24 -7.06 18.18
CA ILE A 37 22.10 -7.29 19.07
C ILE A 37 22.50 -8.36 20.09
N ASP A 38 22.58 -7.97 21.35
CA ASP A 38 22.66 -8.91 22.47
C ASP A 38 21.27 -9.53 22.70
N TRP A 39 20.94 -10.59 21.97
CA TRP A 39 19.62 -11.23 22.01
C TRP A 39 19.25 -11.77 23.39
N ASP A 40 20.24 -12.15 24.20
CA ASP A 40 20.05 -12.80 25.50
C ASP A 40 20.09 -11.81 26.67
N ALA A 41 20.33 -10.52 26.40
CA ALA A 41 20.20 -9.47 27.40
C ALA A 41 18.82 -9.50 28.08
N PRO A 42 18.74 -9.43 29.43
CA PRO A 42 17.47 -9.52 30.15
C PRO A 42 16.41 -8.52 29.68
N GLU A 43 16.81 -7.30 29.31
CA GLU A 43 15.89 -6.27 28.79
C GLU A 43 15.35 -6.56 27.39
N ASN A 44 15.98 -7.47 26.65
CA ASN A 44 15.54 -7.92 25.33
C ASN A 44 14.60 -9.13 25.40
N ALA A 45 14.34 -9.67 26.59
CA ALA A 45 13.37 -10.74 26.78
C ALA A 45 11.96 -10.29 26.34
N LEU A 46 11.30 -11.14 25.53
CA LEU A 46 9.96 -10.87 25.02
C LEU A 46 8.90 -11.43 25.97
N ASP A 47 8.59 -10.68 27.04
CA ASP A 47 7.52 -11.03 27.97
C ASP A 47 6.16 -11.00 27.25
N GLU A 48 5.41 -12.10 27.33
CA GLU A 48 4.11 -12.29 26.70
C GLU A 48 2.99 -11.42 27.30
N SER A 49 3.24 -10.85 28.47
CA SER A 49 2.31 -9.99 29.22
C SER A 49 2.73 -8.52 29.25
N ASP A 50 3.83 -8.15 28.58
CA ASP A 50 4.32 -6.78 28.53
C ASP A 50 3.29 -5.83 27.88
N PRO A 51 2.77 -4.82 28.61
CA PRO A 51 1.90 -3.81 28.03
C PRO A 51 2.54 -3.00 26.89
N GLY A 52 3.87 -2.99 26.78
CA GLY A 52 4.62 -2.40 25.68
C GLY A 52 4.28 -2.99 24.30
N TRP A 53 3.68 -4.19 24.26
CA TRP A 53 3.18 -4.77 23.01
C TRP A 53 2.00 -4.01 22.40
N LEU A 54 1.26 -3.22 23.19
CA LEU A 54 0.06 -2.56 22.70
C LEU A 54 0.38 -1.66 21.49
N VAL A 55 -0.14 -2.07 20.33
CA VAL A 55 0.04 -1.32 19.08
C VAL A 55 -0.77 -0.03 19.06
N ASP A 56 -0.19 0.99 18.46
CA ASP A 56 -0.82 2.30 18.31
C ASP A 56 -1.75 2.31 17.07
N PRO A 57 -2.92 2.99 17.14
CA PRO A 57 -3.82 3.15 16.00
C PRO A 57 -3.15 3.64 14.71
N ASP A 58 -2.10 4.46 14.80
CA ASP A 58 -1.38 5.00 13.64
C ASP A 58 -0.53 3.94 12.91
N THR A 59 -0.22 2.82 13.57
CA THR A 59 0.58 1.71 13.02
C THR A 59 -0.22 0.43 12.81
N ALA A 60 -1.34 0.27 13.52
CA ALA A 60 -2.23 -0.88 13.45
C ALA A 60 -3.70 -0.45 13.46
N PRO A 61 -4.37 -0.36 12.29
CA PRO A 61 -5.74 0.16 12.20
C PRO A 61 -6.79 -0.54 13.05
N LEU A 62 -6.57 -1.81 13.40
CA LEU A 62 -7.47 -2.55 14.29
C LEU A 62 -7.55 -1.89 15.67
N ALA A 63 -6.46 -1.30 16.15
CA ALA A 63 -6.41 -0.60 17.44
C ALA A 63 -7.28 0.66 17.48
N ALA A 64 -7.66 1.20 16.33
CA ALA A 64 -8.61 2.32 16.22
C ALA A 64 -10.09 1.89 16.40
N THR A 65 -10.38 0.60 16.56
CA THR A 65 -11.76 0.10 16.60
C THR A 65 -12.28 -0.08 18.02
N GLU A 66 -13.57 0.20 18.24
CA GLU A 66 -14.26 -0.08 19.51
C GLU A 66 -14.20 -1.56 19.87
N TRP A 67 -14.27 -2.45 18.87
CA TRP A 67 -14.16 -3.90 19.09
C TRP A 67 -12.82 -4.27 19.72
N TYR A 68 -11.71 -3.69 19.25
CA TYR A 68 -10.39 -3.90 19.85
C TYR A 68 -10.33 -3.32 21.26
N ALA A 69 -10.85 -2.11 21.47
CA ALA A 69 -10.89 -1.46 22.79
C ALA A 69 -11.69 -2.25 23.83
N ALA A 70 -12.72 -3.00 23.40
CA ALA A 70 -13.53 -3.86 24.26
C ALA A 70 -12.86 -5.20 24.63
N GLN A 71 -11.73 -5.56 24.01
CA GLN A 71 -11.01 -6.78 24.35
C GLN A 71 -10.25 -6.66 25.67
N SER A 72 -9.99 -7.78 26.33
CA SER A 72 -9.12 -7.81 27.52
C SER A 72 -7.71 -7.28 27.19
N LEU A 73 -6.97 -6.85 28.20
CA LEU A 73 -5.58 -6.42 28.00
C LEU A 73 -4.74 -7.53 27.36
N GLN A 74 -4.82 -8.75 27.87
CA GLN A 74 -4.07 -9.89 27.34
C GLN A 74 -4.43 -10.18 25.87
N GLN A 75 -5.73 -10.19 25.52
CA GLN A 75 -6.15 -10.43 24.14
C GLN A 75 -5.60 -9.36 23.17
N ARG A 76 -5.48 -8.10 23.63
CA ARG A 76 -4.87 -7.01 22.85
C ARG A 76 -3.36 -7.22 22.68
N ILE A 77 -2.68 -7.66 23.73
CA ILE A 77 -1.25 -8.01 23.69
C ILE A 77 -1.01 -9.18 22.72
N ASP A 78 -1.79 -10.26 22.83
CA ASP A 78 -1.65 -11.44 21.96
C ASP A 78 -1.89 -11.09 20.49
N MET A 79 -2.92 -10.29 20.18
CA MET A 79 -3.15 -9.78 18.83
C MET A 79 -1.96 -8.94 18.33
N SER A 80 -1.40 -8.11 19.20
CA SER A 80 -0.30 -7.21 18.85
C SER A 80 0.99 -7.98 18.58
N ARG A 81 1.34 -8.93 19.44
CA ARG A 81 2.47 -9.86 19.24
C ARG A 81 2.36 -10.60 17.92
N TRP A 82 1.15 -11.09 17.61
CA TRP A 82 0.88 -11.77 16.35
C TRP A 82 1.04 -10.84 15.14
N ILE A 83 0.44 -9.64 15.19
CA ILE A 83 0.53 -8.64 14.10
C ILE A 83 2.00 -8.30 13.83
N THR A 84 2.78 -8.00 14.88
CA THR A 84 4.21 -7.66 14.77
C THR A 84 5.02 -8.80 14.15
N ALA A 85 4.86 -10.04 14.63
CA ALA A 85 5.53 -11.20 14.01
C ALA A 85 5.13 -11.37 12.55
N ASN A 86 3.85 -11.23 12.21
CA ASN A 86 3.41 -11.39 10.84
C ASN A 86 3.96 -10.29 9.93
N THR A 87 4.07 -9.05 10.42
CA THR A 87 4.71 -7.96 9.67
C THR A 87 6.18 -8.26 9.38
N PHE A 88 6.95 -8.77 10.35
CA PHE A 88 8.31 -9.22 10.09
C PHE A 88 8.38 -10.42 9.15
N LYS A 89 7.41 -11.35 9.22
CA LYS A 89 7.35 -12.47 8.27
C LYS A 89 7.04 -12.01 6.84
N VAL A 90 6.23 -10.96 6.69
CA VAL A 90 6.02 -10.29 5.40
C VAL A 90 7.32 -9.65 4.92
N GLY A 91 8.06 -8.95 5.80
CA GLY A 91 9.38 -8.38 5.51
C GLY A 91 10.35 -9.44 4.97
N ILE A 92 10.54 -10.55 5.70
CA ILE A 92 11.38 -11.68 5.24
C ILE A 92 11.00 -12.14 3.83
N GLN A 93 9.69 -12.30 3.56
CA GLN A 93 9.23 -12.78 2.26
C GLN A 93 9.42 -11.74 1.16
N PHE A 94 9.30 -10.45 1.50
CA PHE A 94 9.59 -9.34 0.60
C PHE A 94 11.08 -9.28 0.26
N GLU A 95 11.97 -9.32 1.24
CA GLU A 95 13.43 -9.32 0.99
C GLU A 95 13.87 -10.50 0.13
N MET A 96 13.31 -11.68 0.37
CA MET A 96 13.58 -12.82 -0.50
C MET A 96 13.13 -12.58 -1.95
N ILE A 97 12.04 -11.85 -2.19
CA ILE A 97 11.58 -11.50 -3.54
C ILE A 97 12.53 -10.46 -4.17
N LEU A 98 12.94 -9.45 -3.40
CA LEU A 98 13.89 -8.43 -3.85
C LEU A 98 15.24 -9.04 -4.21
N ILE A 99 15.84 -9.83 -3.32
CA ILE A 99 17.13 -10.51 -3.55
C ILE A 99 17.09 -11.31 -4.86
N ARG A 100 16.01 -12.05 -5.14
CA ARG A 100 15.88 -12.79 -6.42
C ARG A 100 15.95 -11.87 -7.64
N GLY A 101 15.28 -10.72 -7.58
CA GLY A 101 15.31 -9.73 -8.65
C GLY A 101 16.66 -9.04 -8.78
N VAL A 102 17.24 -8.61 -7.66
CA VAL A 102 18.52 -7.90 -7.61
C VAL A 102 19.66 -8.78 -8.07
N VAL A 103 19.76 -10.03 -7.60
CA VAL A 103 20.80 -10.98 -8.06
C VAL A 103 20.71 -11.19 -9.57
N HIS A 104 19.50 -11.32 -10.11
CA HIS A 104 19.30 -11.52 -11.54
C HIS A 104 19.63 -10.26 -12.36
N TYR A 105 19.34 -9.06 -11.84
CA TYR A 105 19.72 -7.80 -12.47
C TYR A 105 21.24 -7.58 -12.42
N ALA A 106 21.85 -7.78 -11.24
CA ALA A 106 23.28 -7.59 -11.00
C ALA A 106 24.15 -8.50 -11.88
N GLY A 107 23.72 -9.73 -12.16
CA GLY A 107 24.45 -10.66 -13.02
C GLY A 107 24.61 -10.21 -14.48
N LYS A 108 23.96 -9.11 -14.90
CA LYS A 108 24.09 -8.51 -16.23
C LYS A 108 25.01 -7.29 -16.27
N LEU A 109 25.43 -6.81 -15.11
CA LEU A 109 26.27 -5.61 -15.00
C LEU A 109 27.71 -5.93 -15.39
N SER A 110 28.42 -4.91 -15.85
CA SER A 110 29.79 -5.05 -16.33
C SER A 110 30.80 -5.20 -15.19
N ASN A 111 32.01 -5.67 -15.51
CA ASN A 111 33.10 -5.68 -14.55
C ASN A 111 33.42 -4.25 -14.10
N SER A 112 33.62 -4.06 -12.80
CA SER A 112 33.89 -2.75 -12.17
C SER A 112 32.71 -1.78 -12.15
N ASP A 113 31.49 -2.23 -12.46
CA ASP A 113 30.29 -1.41 -12.32
C ASP A 113 30.03 -1.04 -10.84
N PRO A 114 29.98 0.26 -10.48
CA PRO A 114 29.71 0.69 -9.10
C PRO A 114 28.34 0.21 -8.58
N VAL A 115 27.36 0.07 -9.46
CA VAL A 115 26.02 -0.44 -9.12
C VAL A 115 26.10 -1.89 -8.68
N PHE A 116 26.91 -2.71 -9.35
CA PHE A 116 27.09 -4.11 -8.93
C PHE A 116 27.60 -4.19 -7.48
N ARG A 117 28.63 -3.40 -7.16
CA ARG A 117 29.19 -3.37 -5.81
C ARG A 117 28.15 -2.94 -4.78
N TYR A 118 27.39 -1.88 -5.05
CA TYR A 118 26.35 -1.41 -4.14
C TYR A 118 25.27 -2.47 -3.92
N LEU A 119 24.77 -3.10 -4.99
CA LEU A 119 23.75 -4.14 -4.89
C LEU A 119 24.21 -5.36 -4.09
N MET A 120 25.50 -5.70 -4.10
CA MET A 120 26.02 -6.77 -3.23
C MET A 120 26.06 -6.35 -1.76
N HIS A 121 26.29 -5.07 -1.47
CA HIS A 121 26.14 -4.53 -0.12
C HIS A 121 24.68 -4.58 0.32
N GLU A 122 23.74 -4.10 -0.51
CA GLU A 122 22.30 -4.18 -0.24
C GLU A 122 21.85 -5.62 0.01
N ILE A 123 22.23 -6.60 -0.82
CA ILE A 123 21.91 -8.02 -0.58
C ILE A 123 22.47 -8.53 0.76
N THR A 124 23.64 -8.03 1.19
CA THR A 124 24.21 -8.41 2.49
C THR A 124 23.35 -7.87 3.64
N ASP A 125 23.00 -6.57 3.58
CA ASP A 125 22.12 -5.92 4.55
C ASP A 125 20.74 -6.67 4.57
N GLU A 126 20.17 -7.03 3.42
CA GLU A 126 18.92 -7.80 3.36
C GLU A 126 19.00 -9.22 3.92
N CYS A 127 20.13 -9.91 3.74
CA CYS A 127 20.34 -11.20 4.38
C CYS A 127 20.40 -11.06 5.91
N ASN A 128 20.96 -9.97 6.41
CA ASN A 128 20.98 -9.64 7.83
C ASN A 128 19.57 -9.30 8.34
N HIS A 129 18.78 -8.52 7.59
CA HIS A 129 17.38 -8.25 7.89
C HIS A 129 16.55 -9.54 8.02
N ILE A 130 16.67 -10.45 7.04
CA ILE A 130 15.97 -11.74 7.06
C ILE A 130 16.30 -12.53 8.33
N GLN A 131 17.58 -12.62 8.68
CA GLN A 131 18.04 -13.35 9.87
C GLN A 131 17.52 -12.70 11.15
N MET A 132 17.65 -11.37 11.26
CA MET A 132 17.17 -10.58 12.39
C MET A 132 15.67 -10.76 12.62
N PHE A 133 14.87 -10.63 11.56
CA PHE A 133 13.42 -10.81 11.63
C PHE A 133 13.04 -12.25 11.96
N GLN A 134 13.75 -13.24 11.43
CA GLN A 134 13.45 -14.64 11.71
C GLN A 134 13.77 -14.98 13.17
N GLU A 135 14.87 -14.48 13.72
CA GLU A 135 15.22 -14.70 15.12
C GLU A 135 14.21 -14.04 16.07
N PHE A 136 13.76 -12.82 15.77
CA PHE A 136 12.66 -12.20 16.52
C PHE A 136 11.38 -13.05 16.49
N ILE A 137 11.00 -13.58 15.32
CA ILE A 137 9.79 -14.43 15.20
C ILE A 137 9.95 -15.70 16.03
N ASN A 138 11.13 -16.33 16.02
CA ASN A 138 11.41 -17.51 16.83
C ASN A 138 11.23 -17.22 18.32
N ARG A 139 11.80 -16.11 18.81
CA ARG A 139 11.69 -15.69 20.22
C ARG A 139 10.28 -15.24 20.61
N ASN A 140 9.57 -14.58 19.70
CA ASN A 140 8.18 -14.20 19.94
C ASN A 140 7.24 -15.42 19.94
N GLY A 141 7.64 -16.57 19.40
CA GLY A 141 6.90 -17.83 19.49
C GLY A 141 5.60 -17.89 18.67
N GLN A 142 5.33 -16.90 17.81
CA GLN A 142 4.10 -16.84 17.02
C GLN A 142 4.26 -17.59 15.68
N ASP A 143 3.35 -18.52 15.38
CA ASP A 143 3.25 -19.13 14.06
C ASP A 143 2.44 -18.23 13.11
N VAL A 144 3.16 -17.51 12.25
CA VAL A 144 2.60 -16.50 11.34
C VAL A 144 2.88 -16.87 9.88
N PRO A 145 1.89 -16.76 8.98
CA PRO A 145 2.07 -17.12 7.57
C PRO A 145 2.83 -16.05 6.76
N GLY A 146 2.90 -14.81 7.24
CA GLY A 146 3.41 -13.65 6.50
C GLY A 146 2.41 -13.16 5.45
N MET A 147 2.89 -13.00 4.21
CA MET A 147 2.11 -12.57 3.07
C MET A 147 0.90 -13.49 2.81
N ARG A 148 -0.11 -12.92 2.16
CA ARG A 148 -1.29 -13.65 1.71
C ARG A 148 -0.88 -14.79 0.77
N ARG A 149 -1.69 -15.86 0.78
CA ARG A 149 -1.40 -17.10 0.06
C ARG A 149 -1.00 -16.88 -1.40
N MET A 150 -1.67 -15.97 -2.12
CA MET A 150 -1.36 -15.73 -3.53
C MET A 150 -0.03 -15.00 -3.73
N SER A 151 0.26 -14.03 -2.88
CA SER A 151 1.52 -13.30 -2.86
C SER A 151 2.70 -14.23 -2.53
N ARG A 152 2.52 -15.21 -1.63
CA ARG A 152 3.55 -16.24 -1.37
C ARG A 152 3.83 -17.16 -2.56
N VAL A 153 2.80 -17.48 -3.35
CA VAL A 153 2.94 -18.36 -4.52
C VAL A 153 3.51 -17.62 -5.72
N LEU A 154 3.02 -16.41 -5.99
CA LEU A 154 3.41 -15.62 -7.14
C LEU A 154 4.68 -14.78 -6.90
N GLY A 155 4.96 -14.43 -5.65
CA GLY A 155 6.09 -13.59 -5.25
C GLY A 155 7.44 -14.06 -5.82
N PRO A 156 7.83 -15.34 -5.69
CA PRO A 156 9.07 -15.85 -6.28
C PRO A 156 9.13 -15.69 -7.81
N ILE A 157 8.01 -15.85 -8.51
CA ILE A 157 7.92 -15.66 -9.97
C ILE A 157 8.07 -14.17 -10.31
N VAL A 158 7.41 -13.30 -9.56
CA VAL A 158 7.53 -11.84 -9.72
C VAL A 158 8.98 -11.39 -9.51
N GLY A 159 9.66 -11.88 -8.46
CA GLY A 159 11.08 -11.59 -8.21
C GLY A 159 11.99 -12.06 -9.33
N PHE A 160 11.74 -13.24 -9.90
CA PHE A 160 12.51 -13.70 -11.07
C PHE A 160 12.29 -12.81 -12.30
N ILE A 161 11.03 -12.50 -12.64
CA ILE A 161 10.69 -11.69 -13.82
C ILE A 161 11.20 -10.25 -13.64
N SER A 162 11.11 -9.67 -12.44
CA SER A 162 11.49 -8.28 -12.18
C SER A 162 12.97 -8.03 -12.45
N GLY A 163 13.86 -9.01 -12.25
CA GLY A 163 15.28 -8.89 -12.60
C GLY A 163 15.54 -8.65 -14.10
N TYR A 164 14.60 -8.99 -14.99
CA TYR A 164 14.67 -8.65 -16.42
C TYR A 164 14.08 -7.27 -16.73
N LEU A 165 13.30 -6.71 -15.81
CA LEU A 165 12.60 -5.44 -15.94
C LEU A 165 13.15 -4.45 -14.91
N SER A 166 14.41 -4.02 -15.06
CA SER A 166 15.15 -3.24 -14.05
C SER A 166 14.36 -2.07 -13.46
N VAL A 167 13.69 -1.25 -14.27
CA VAL A 167 12.86 -0.14 -13.77
C VAL A 167 11.67 -0.63 -12.94
N MET A 168 11.03 -1.75 -13.33
CA MET A 168 9.95 -2.32 -12.53
C MET A 168 10.46 -2.98 -11.25
N LEU A 169 11.66 -3.55 -11.25
CA LEU A 169 12.32 -4.05 -10.05
C LEU A 169 12.47 -2.93 -9.03
N PHE A 170 13.13 -1.82 -9.38
CA PHE A 170 13.37 -0.73 -8.43
C PHE A 170 12.10 0.06 -8.07
N ILE A 171 11.08 0.11 -8.94
CA ILE A 171 9.75 0.57 -8.53
C ILE A 171 9.16 -0.37 -7.47
N GLY A 172 9.30 -1.69 -7.65
CA GLY A 172 8.89 -2.70 -6.67
C GLY A 172 9.60 -2.56 -5.32
N VAL A 173 10.92 -2.34 -5.35
CA VAL A 173 11.76 -2.02 -4.17
C VAL A 173 11.15 -0.83 -3.41
N LEU A 174 11.02 0.33 -4.05
CA LEU A 174 10.41 1.52 -3.41
C LEU A 174 8.99 1.28 -2.89
N CYS A 175 8.19 0.50 -3.61
CA CYS A 175 6.82 0.21 -3.23
C CYS A 175 6.71 -0.66 -1.97
N GLY A 176 7.74 -1.42 -1.61
CA GLY A 176 7.78 -2.19 -0.36
C GLY A 176 8.54 -1.47 0.75
N GLU A 177 9.70 -0.90 0.45
CA GLU A 177 10.57 -0.26 1.45
C GLU A 177 9.93 1.00 2.04
N GLN A 178 9.33 1.87 1.24
CA GLN A 178 8.82 3.16 1.74
C GLN A 178 7.63 3.01 2.70
N PRO A 179 6.63 2.14 2.45
CA PRO A 179 5.58 1.90 3.44
C PRO A 179 6.10 1.28 4.75
N VAL A 180 7.09 0.37 4.67
CA VAL A 180 7.75 -0.19 5.87
C VAL A 180 8.49 0.91 6.63
N HIS A 181 9.27 1.74 5.91
CA HIS A 181 9.98 2.88 6.47
C HIS A 181 9.04 3.86 7.19
N PHE A 182 7.87 4.14 6.62
CA PHE A 182 6.82 4.92 7.27
C PHE A 182 6.35 4.27 8.59
N GLN A 183 6.00 2.99 8.55
CA GLN A 183 5.52 2.25 9.72
C GLN A 183 6.56 2.24 10.84
N GLN A 184 7.81 1.94 10.51
CA GLN A 184 8.91 1.85 11.46
C GLN A 184 9.31 3.23 12.01
N THR A 185 9.23 4.29 11.20
CA THR A 185 9.41 5.67 11.67
C THR A 185 8.38 6.03 12.74
N LEU A 186 7.12 5.61 12.59
CA LEU A 186 6.09 5.85 13.59
C LEU A 186 6.35 5.07 14.89
N LEU A 187 6.82 3.82 14.79
CA LEU A 187 7.24 3.02 15.96
C LEU A 187 8.41 3.68 16.69
N GLN A 188 9.43 4.14 15.95
CA GLN A 188 10.61 4.80 16.52
C GLN A 188 10.31 6.10 17.27
N ARG A 189 9.32 6.87 16.83
CA ARG A 189 8.84 8.05 17.59
C ARG A 189 8.30 7.71 18.98
N ARG A 190 8.07 6.43 19.25
CA ARG A 190 7.56 5.88 20.52
C ARG A 190 8.51 4.83 21.09
N ALA A 191 9.80 4.89 20.78
CA ALA A 191 10.84 3.94 21.22
C ALA A 191 10.77 3.55 22.71
N GLN A 192 10.38 4.48 23.59
CA GLN A 192 10.27 4.24 25.04
C GLN A 192 9.04 3.42 25.47
N ARG A 193 8.12 3.10 24.54
CA ARG A 193 6.83 2.44 24.84
C ARG A 193 6.66 1.10 24.14
N ILE A 194 7.70 0.59 23.51
CA ILE A 194 7.70 -0.70 22.81
C ILE A 194 8.80 -1.59 23.41
N PRO A 195 8.73 -2.93 23.25
CA PRO A 195 9.76 -3.83 23.74
C PRO A 195 11.17 -3.41 23.26
N PRO A 196 12.19 -3.38 24.12
CA PRO A 196 13.53 -2.88 23.76
C PRO A 196 14.13 -3.59 22.54
N LEU A 197 13.94 -4.91 22.43
CA LEU A 197 14.40 -5.68 21.28
C LEU A 197 13.71 -5.23 19.98
N LEU A 198 12.40 -5.00 20.01
CA LEU A 198 11.65 -4.48 18.85
C LEU A 198 12.17 -3.09 18.43
N ASN A 199 12.48 -2.24 19.41
CA ASN A 199 13.07 -0.93 19.13
C ASN A 199 14.46 -1.04 18.47
N LYS A 200 15.34 -1.91 18.97
CA LYS A 200 16.67 -2.15 18.39
C LYS A 200 16.59 -2.64 16.94
N ILE A 201 15.75 -3.64 16.68
CA ILE A 201 15.54 -4.23 15.34
C ILE A 201 15.02 -3.18 14.36
N THR A 202 13.98 -2.44 14.74
CA THR A 202 13.41 -1.40 13.87
C THR A 202 14.37 -0.23 13.65
N TYR A 203 15.26 0.07 14.60
CA TYR A 203 16.27 1.11 14.47
C TYR A 203 17.32 0.73 13.42
N ILE A 204 17.87 -0.48 13.54
CA ILE A 204 18.86 -1.02 12.61
C ILE A 204 18.28 -1.03 11.19
N HIS A 205 17.12 -1.69 11.02
CA HIS A 205 16.47 -1.78 9.72
C HIS A 205 16.21 -0.39 9.11
N LEU A 206 15.65 0.55 9.88
CA LEU A 206 15.36 1.90 9.37
C LEU A 206 16.62 2.65 8.89
N ALA A 207 17.76 2.44 9.55
CA ALA A 207 19.02 3.09 9.21
C ALA A 207 19.64 2.51 7.91
N GLU A 208 19.49 1.22 7.67
CA GLU A 208 19.99 0.54 6.46
C GLU A 208 19.06 0.83 5.27
N GLU A 209 17.75 0.67 5.44
CA GLU A 209 16.72 0.97 4.43
C GLU A 209 16.77 2.41 3.91
N ALA A 210 17.18 3.37 4.75
CA ALA A 210 17.34 4.75 4.30
C ALA A 210 18.35 4.86 3.13
N ARG A 211 19.36 3.99 3.08
CA ARG A 211 20.33 3.93 1.97
C ARG A 211 19.70 3.25 0.75
N HIS A 212 19.01 2.12 0.92
CA HIS A 212 18.37 1.37 -0.17
C HIS A 212 17.35 2.23 -0.92
N ILE A 213 16.48 2.92 -0.17
CA ILE A 213 15.52 3.87 -0.74
C ILE A 213 16.23 5.04 -1.45
N THR A 214 17.38 5.48 -0.96
CA THR A 214 18.16 6.56 -1.63
C THR A 214 18.74 6.08 -2.95
N PHE A 215 19.36 4.91 -2.96
CA PHE A 215 19.84 4.29 -4.19
C PHE A 215 18.71 4.08 -5.19
N ALA A 216 17.59 3.47 -4.78
CA ALA A 216 16.49 3.18 -5.69
C ALA A 216 15.85 4.44 -6.29
N ASP A 217 15.73 5.53 -5.52
CA ASP A 217 15.23 6.85 -6.00
C ASP A 217 16.17 7.42 -7.09
N ASP A 218 17.48 7.48 -6.80
CA ASP A 218 18.49 7.99 -7.73
C ASP A 218 18.63 7.12 -8.99
N HIS A 219 18.69 5.80 -8.81
CA HIS A 219 18.83 4.83 -9.90
C HIS A 219 17.59 4.84 -10.81
N LEU A 220 16.38 4.99 -10.26
CA LEU A 220 15.17 5.15 -11.06
C LEU A 220 15.15 6.45 -11.85
N ALA A 221 15.58 7.57 -11.25
CA ALA A 221 15.66 8.85 -11.95
C ALA A 221 16.55 8.73 -13.20
N GLU A 222 17.70 8.09 -13.05
CA GLU A 222 18.67 7.85 -14.12
C GLU A 222 18.12 6.95 -15.25
N HIS A 223 17.35 5.92 -14.91
CA HIS A 223 16.85 4.96 -15.91
C HIS A 223 15.52 5.37 -16.56
N ILE A 224 14.68 6.14 -15.85
CA ILE A 224 13.37 6.56 -16.34
C ILE A 224 13.48 7.71 -17.35
N GLN A 225 14.49 8.59 -17.23
CA GLN A 225 14.71 9.66 -18.21
C GLN A 225 14.97 9.08 -19.63
N HIS A 226 15.66 7.95 -19.71
CA HIS A 226 15.96 7.23 -20.95
C HIS A 226 14.82 6.31 -21.45
N SER A 227 13.72 6.22 -20.71
CA SER A 227 12.62 5.30 -21.05
C SER A 227 11.67 5.88 -22.09
N GLY A 228 11.39 5.10 -23.15
CA GLY A 228 10.41 5.47 -24.18
C GLY A 228 8.99 5.67 -23.63
N ARG A 229 8.18 6.45 -24.37
CA ARG A 229 6.83 6.89 -23.95
C ARG A 229 5.90 5.74 -23.50
N PHE A 230 5.89 4.62 -24.21
CA PHE A 230 5.04 3.47 -23.86
C PHE A 230 5.45 2.82 -22.54
N LYS A 231 6.76 2.68 -22.29
CA LYS A 231 7.28 2.17 -21.01
C LYS A 231 6.90 3.10 -19.87
N ARG A 232 7.07 4.42 -20.05
CA ARG A 232 6.67 5.43 -19.05
C ARG A 232 5.18 5.37 -18.72
N VAL A 233 4.31 5.18 -19.72
CA VAL A 233 2.87 4.98 -19.48
C VAL A 233 2.61 3.71 -18.68
N ALA A 234 3.28 2.60 -19.03
CA ALA A 234 3.17 1.37 -18.27
C ALA A 234 3.62 1.56 -16.80
N TYR A 235 4.73 2.26 -16.58
CA TYR A 235 5.24 2.55 -15.23
C TYR A 235 4.29 3.43 -14.42
N ALA A 236 3.68 4.44 -15.05
CA ALA A 236 2.67 5.31 -14.44
C ALA A 236 1.40 4.54 -14.00
N ILE A 237 1.11 3.40 -14.63
CA ILE A 237 0.00 2.51 -14.26
C ILE A 237 0.44 1.53 -13.18
N TRP A 238 1.57 0.84 -13.38
CA TRP A 238 2.00 -0.25 -12.50
C TRP A 238 2.52 0.22 -11.15
N PHE A 239 3.15 1.39 -11.07
CA PHE A 239 3.65 1.92 -9.80
C PHE A 239 2.54 2.00 -8.74
N PRO A 240 1.44 2.78 -8.92
CA PRO A 240 0.40 2.86 -7.89
C PRO A 240 -0.28 1.52 -7.61
N LEU A 241 -0.36 0.61 -8.59
CA LEU A 241 -0.93 -0.73 -8.41
C LEU A 241 -0.06 -1.60 -7.51
N PHE A 242 1.26 -1.65 -7.76
CA PHE A 242 2.22 -2.38 -6.93
C PHE A 242 2.29 -1.80 -5.52
N LEU A 243 2.37 -0.47 -5.40
CA LEU A 243 2.34 0.20 -4.11
C LEU A 243 1.10 -0.19 -3.31
N ARG A 244 -0.10 -0.06 -3.90
CA ARG A 244 -1.34 -0.40 -3.18
C ARG A 244 -1.42 -1.87 -2.79
N TRP A 245 -0.88 -2.76 -3.63
CA TRP A 245 -0.84 -4.19 -3.36
C TRP A 245 0.10 -4.50 -2.19
N LEU A 246 1.34 -4.02 -2.22
CA LEU A 246 2.34 -4.25 -1.17
C LEU A 246 1.92 -3.63 0.17
N MET A 247 1.38 -2.41 0.18
CA MET A 247 0.77 -1.82 1.38
C MET A 247 -0.33 -2.72 1.97
N GLY A 248 -1.09 -3.40 1.12
CA GLY A 248 -2.10 -4.36 1.56
C GLY A 248 -1.54 -5.63 2.19
N GLU A 249 -0.31 -6.04 1.84
CA GLU A 249 0.42 -7.13 2.49
C GLU A 249 1.04 -6.68 3.82
N ILE A 250 1.62 -5.47 3.85
CA ILE A 250 2.33 -4.92 5.01
C ILE A 250 1.36 -4.57 6.14
N PHE A 251 0.31 -3.79 5.84
CA PHE A 251 -0.55 -3.20 6.87
C PHE A 251 -1.77 -4.05 7.24
N THR A 252 -2.09 -5.07 6.45
CA THR A 252 -3.32 -5.84 6.67
C THR A 252 -3.03 -7.32 6.91
N PRO A 253 -3.29 -7.82 8.14
CA PRO A 253 -3.15 -9.23 8.45
C PRO A 253 -3.93 -10.15 7.50
N PRO A 254 -3.46 -11.38 7.26
CA PRO A 254 -4.20 -12.36 6.49
C PRO A 254 -5.48 -12.80 7.22
N ARG A 255 -6.44 -13.41 6.50
CA ARG A 255 -7.70 -13.88 7.11
C ARG A 255 -7.53 -14.95 8.19
N SER A 256 -6.37 -15.61 8.28
CA SER A 256 -6.05 -16.52 9.39
C SER A 256 -6.06 -15.77 10.73
N PHE A 257 -5.51 -14.57 10.80
CA PHE A 257 -5.55 -13.70 11.98
C PHE A 257 -6.99 -13.45 12.44
N ALA A 258 -7.84 -12.97 11.52
CA ALA A 258 -9.23 -12.69 11.84
C ALA A 258 -9.99 -13.93 12.34
N ARG A 259 -9.65 -15.13 11.86
CA ARG A 259 -10.23 -16.38 12.34
C ARG A 259 -9.69 -16.78 13.71
N GLN A 260 -8.38 -16.66 13.92
CA GLN A 260 -7.72 -17.02 15.18
C GLN A 260 -8.22 -16.17 16.35
N PHE A 261 -8.36 -14.86 16.15
CA PHE A 261 -8.77 -13.92 17.20
C PHE A 261 -10.27 -13.57 17.17
N GLY A 262 -11.06 -14.27 16.34
CA GLY A 262 -12.51 -14.06 16.27
C GLY A 262 -12.94 -12.67 15.81
N VAL A 263 -12.10 -11.96 15.02
CA VAL A 263 -12.38 -10.59 14.57
C VAL A 263 -13.58 -10.60 13.62
N PRO A 264 -14.69 -9.90 13.95
CA PRO A 264 -15.85 -9.83 13.08
C PRO A 264 -15.48 -9.25 11.71
N ARG A 265 -16.03 -9.82 10.64
CA ARG A 265 -15.72 -9.38 9.26
C ARG A 265 -16.01 -7.90 9.04
N ARG A 266 -17.06 -7.35 9.68
CA ARG A 266 -17.40 -5.93 9.63
C ARG A 266 -16.30 -5.08 10.26
N THR A 267 -15.86 -5.45 11.47
CA THR A 267 -14.74 -4.81 12.16
C THR A 267 -13.48 -4.87 11.33
N PHE A 268 -13.13 -6.04 10.79
CA PHE A 268 -11.94 -6.21 9.98
C PHE A 268 -11.97 -5.33 8.70
N LYS A 269 -13.09 -5.31 7.99
CA LYS A 269 -13.26 -4.42 6.83
C LYS A 269 -13.22 -2.93 7.21
N SER A 270 -13.83 -2.58 8.34
CA SER A 270 -13.83 -1.21 8.86
C SER A 270 -12.41 -0.74 9.19
N ALA A 271 -11.69 -1.55 9.96
CA ALA A 271 -10.32 -1.29 10.38
C ALA A 271 -9.38 -1.05 9.19
N TYR A 272 -9.41 -1.89 8.15
CA TYR A 272 -8.37 -1.87 7.13
C TYR A 272 -8.79 -1.30 5.75
N TRP A 273 -10.08 -1.07 5.49
CA TRP A 273 -10.54 -0.59 4.17
C TRP A 273 -11.66 0.43 4.14
N ARG A 274 -12.49 0.57 5.19
CA ARG A 274 -13.71 1.41 5.10
C ARG A 274 -13.71 2.61 6.02
N SER A 275 -12.90 2.60 7.09
CA SER A 275 -12.83 3.73 8.00
C SER A 275 -12.03 4.88 7.39
N GLY A 276 -12.41 6.12 7.70
CA GLY A 276 -11.60 7.29 7.34
C GLY A 276 -10.18 7.20 7.91
N HIS A 277 -10.00 6.56 9.06
CA HIS A 277 -8.67 6.25 9.61
C HIS A 277 -7.83 5.38 8.67
N SER A 278 -8.39 4.28 8.17
CA SER A 278 -7.71 3.39 7.24
C SER A 278 -7.34 4.08 5.92
N HIS A 279 -8.24 4.91 5.39
CA HIS A 279 -7.98 5.69 4.17
C HIS A 279 -6.84 6.68 4.39
N ARG A 280 -6.86 7.42 5.51
CA ARG A 280 -5.79 8.34 5.88
C ARG A 280 -4.45 7.62 6.02
N MET A 281 -4.42 6.50 6.75
CA MET A 281 -3.18 5.75 6.93
C MET A 281 -2.60 5.26 5.59
N MET A 282 -3.44 4.78 4.67
CA MET A 282 -3.00 4.43 3.31
C MET A 282 -2.46 5.65 2.55
N ALA A 283 -3.15 6.79 2.61
CA ALA A 283 -2.70 8.01 1.95
C ALA A 283 -1.38 8.55 2.54
N GLU A 284 -1.19 8.49 3.85
CA GLU A 284 0.04 8.97 4.51
C GLU A 284 1.23 8.03 4.27
N SER A 285 1.02 6.72 4.37
CA SER A 285 2.09 5.74 4.09
C SER A 285 2.53 5.74 2.63
N ALA A 286 1.70 6.22 1.70
CA ALA A 286 2.06 6.39 0.29
C ALA A 286 2.74 7.75 -0.02
N ALA A 287 2.95 8.63 0.96
CA ALA A 287 3.36 10.02 0.72
C ALA A 287 4.73 10.13 0.03
N ASP A 288 5.74 9.41 0.50
CA ASP A 288 7.07 9.44 -0.11
C ASP A 288 7.09 8.77 -1.49
N ALA A 289 6.30 7.71 -1.68
CA ALA A 289 6.17 7.03 -2.97
C ALA A 289 5.48 7.93 -4.00
N ARG A 290 4.48 8.70 -3.56
CA ARG A 290 3.87 9.76 -4.37
C ARG A 290 4.89 10.82 -4.77
N ARG A 291 5.74 11.27 -3.84
CA ARG A 291 6.79 12.26 -4.13
C ARG A 291 7.73 11.76 -5.22
N VAL A 292 8.20 10.51 -5.09
CA VAL A 292 9.07 9.90 -6.10
C VAL A 292 8.35 9.76 -7.44
N ALA A 293 7.12 9.26 -7.46
CA ALA A 293 6.35 9.14 -8.71
C ALA A 293 6.08 10.50 -9.40
N GLU A 294 5.89 11.58 -8.63
CA GLU A 294 5.77 12.95 -9.14
C GLU A 294 7.10 13.43 -9.72
N HIS A 295 8.21 13.25 -8.99
CA HIS A 295 9.56 13.63 -9.42
C HIS A 295 9.97 12.93 -10.72
N LEU A 296 9.67 11.63 -10.86
CA LEU A 296 9.96 10.83 -12.05
C LEU A 296 9.03 11.16 -13.24
N GLY A 297 8.01 12.01 -13.04
CA GLY A 297 7.00 12.33 -14.05
C GLY A 297 6.09 11.15 -14.40
N LEU A 298 5.93 10.19 -13.48
CA LEU A 298 5.02 9.04 -13.60
C LEU A 298 3.63 9.36 -13.02
N ARG A 299 3.54 10.40 -12.19
CA ARG A 299 2.31 10.87 -11.57
C ARG A 299 1.85 12.17 -12.23
N SER A 300 0.87 12.02 -13.07
CA SER A 300 0.42 13.04 -14.00
C SER A 300 -1.10 13.20 -13.92
N ILE A 301 -1.69 14.12 -14.68
CA ILE A 301 -3.13 14.44 -14.54
C ILE A 301 -4.02 13.18 -14.65
N TRP A 302 -3.73 12.29 -15.60
CA TRP A 302 -4.49 11.07 -15.81
C TRP A 302 -4.08 9.96 -14.83
N SER A 303 -2.78 9.74 -14.59
CA SER A 303 -2.37 8.65 -13.70
C SER A 303 -2.76 8.93 -12.25
N ARG A 304 -2.87 10.21 -11.83
CA ARG A 304 -3.41 10.63 -10.52
C ARG A 304 -4.81 10.06 -10.24
N TRP A 305 -5.63 9.82 -11.26
CA TRP A 305 -6.91 9.14 -11.07
C TRP A 305 -6.74 7.72 -10.53
N ILE A 306 -5.71 6.99 -10.97
CA ILE A 306 -5.40 5.64 -10.45
C ILE A 306 -5.07 5.73 -8.96
N TRP A 307 -4.22 6.69 -8.56
CA TRP A 307 -3.88 6.92 -7.15
C TRP A 307 -5.12 7.21 -6.30
N ARG A 308 -6.06 8.03 -6.80
CA ARG A 308 -7.32 8.35 -6.10
C ARG A 308 -8.21 7.13 -5.95
N VAL A 309 -8.42 6.38 -7.02
CA VAL A 309 -9.25 5.16 -7.00
C VAL A 309 -8.69 4.12 -6.05
N LEU A 310 -7.36 4.02 -5.93
CA LEU A 310 -6.69 3.11 -5.02
C LEU A 310 -6.66 3.60 -3.56
N GLY A 311 -7.11 4.84 -3.29
CA GLY A 311 -7.12 5.44 -1.95
C GLY A 311 -5.73 5.78 -1.41
N ILE A 312 -4.78 6.05 -2.31
CA ILE A 312 -3.39 6.38 -2.00
C ILE A 312 -2.98 7.74 -2.58
N ASP A 313 -3.95 8.56 -3.01
CA ASP A 313 -3.73 9.97 -3.33
C ASP A 313 -3.71 10.84 -2.07
N GLY A 314 -3.10 12.03 -2.13
CA GLY A 314 -2.96 12.91 -0.97
C GLY A 314 -1.85 13.94 -1.12
N ARG A 315 -1.44 14.53 0.02
CA ARG A 315 -0.36 15.54 0.08
C ARG A 315 0.95 14.97 -0.45
N VAL A 316 1.67 15.75 -1.25
CA VAL A 316 3.04 15.43 -1.66
C VAL A 316 3.99 16.10 -0.66
N PRO A 317 4.85 15.33 0.04
CA PRO A 317 5.80 15.90 0.98
C PRO A 317 6.93 16.65 0.26
N ARG A 318 7.48 17.67 0.92
CA ARG A 318 8.57 18.52 0.41
C ARG A 318 9.92 17.80 0.41
N PHE A 319 10.14 16.96 1.41
CA PHE A 319 11.32 16.13 1.56
C PHE A 319 10.90 14.77 2.15
N ARG A 320 11.77 13.77 2.00
CA ARG A 320 11.51 12.39 2.47
C ARG A 320 11.24 12.37 3.98
N GLY A 321 10.20 11.67 4.40
CA GLY A 321 9.85 11.55 5.83
C GLY A 321 9.27 12.82 6.47
N GLU A 322 8.87 13.83 5.68
CA GLU A 322 8.27 15.06 6.22
C GLU A 322 7.03 14.72 7.07
N PRO A 323 7.02 15.04 8.39
CA PRO A 323 5.89 14.76 9.24
C PRO A 323 4.66 15.54 8.78
N ASN A 324 3.52 14.86 8.68
CA ASN A 324 2.29 15.54 8.33
C ASN A 324 1.64 16.19 9.55
N ARG A 325 1.99 17.46 9.79
CA ARG A 325 1.52 18.25 10.95
C ARG A 325 0.11 18.82 10.80
N MET A 326 -0.48 18.73 9.61
CA MET A 326 -1.81 19.28 9.31
C MET A 326 -2.97 18.45 9.91
N PHE A 327 -2.67 17.25 10.44
CA PHE A 327 -3.69 16.28 10.87
C PHE A 327 -3.63 15.95 12.35
N GLY A 328 -2.83 16.68 13.13
CA GLY A 328 -2.96 16.76 14.58
C GLY A 328 -4.21 17.55 14.96
N GLY A 329 -5.38 16.94 14.75
CA GLY A 329 -6.70 17.49 15.09
C GLY A 329 -7.42 18.18 13.94
N SER A 330 -8.50 17.57 13.44
CA SER A 330 -9.79 18.22 13.10
C SER A 330 -10.61 17.43 12.07
N THR A 331 -11.91 17.41 12.33
CA THR A 331 -13.02 16.83 11.56
C THR A 331 -13.18 17.44 10.16
N ASP A 332 -12.55 18.59 9.90
CA ASP A 332 -12.73 19.39 8.68
C ASP A 332 -12.07 18.77 7.44
N ALA A 333 -10.93 18.09 7.60
CA ALA A 333 -10.25 17.43 6.48
C ALA A 333 -11.09 16.25 5.91
N GLN A 334 -11.82 15.53 6.78
CA GLN A 334 -12.74 14.46 6.35
C GLN A 334 -13.91 15.00 5.55
N LEU A 335 -14.45 16.17 5.91
CA LEU A 335 -15.55 16.79 5.18
C LEU A 335 -15.13 17.27 3.79
N VAL A 336 -13.90 17.79 3.65
CA VAL A 336 -13.35 18.21 2.36
C VAL A 336 -13.08 17.01 1.43
N GLU A 337 -12.56 15.90 1.96
CA GLU A 337 -12.29 14.69 1.19
C GLU A 337 -13.58 14.00 0.70
N ILE A 338 -14.59 13.90 1.56
CA ILE A 338 -15.93 13.40 1.18
C ILE A 338 -16.50 14.30 0.08
N ARG A 339 -16.52 15.62 0.30
CA ARG A 339 -17.09 16.58 -0.66
C ARG A 339 -16.40 16.54 -2.02
N THR A 340 -15.07 16.38 -2.07
CA THR A 340 -14.32 16.31 -3.34
C THR A 340 -14.53 14.99 -4.08
N THR A 341 -14.63 13.88 -3.37
CA THR A 341 -14.91 12.55 -3.95
C THR A 341 -16.34 12.46 -4.47
N THR A 342 -17.32 12.92 -3.69
CA THR A 342 -18.74 12.99 -4.08
C THR A 342 -18.92 13.92 -5.28
N LEU A 343 -18.27 15.10 -5.28
CA LEU A 343 -18.32 16.03 -6.41
C LEU A 343 -17.72 15.41 -7.67
N GLY A 344 -16.55 14.76 -7.59
CA GLY A 344 -15.92 14.10 -8.74
C GLY A 344 -16.77 13.00 -9.36
N ARG A 345 -17.47 12.21 -8.54
CA ARG A 345 -18.39 11.15 -9.01
C ARG A 345 -19.69 11.73 -9.60
N ALA A 346 -20.24 12.78 -8.99
CA ALA A 346 -21.38 13.50 -9.54
C ALA A 346 -21.05 14.12 -10.91
N THR A 347 -19.85 14.70 -11.06
CA THR A 347 -19.34 15.20 -12.34
C THR A 347 -19.18 14.08 -13.36
N ALA A 348 -18.65 12.91 -12.98
CA ALA A 348 -18.56 11.76 -13.88
C ALA A 348 -19.93 11.26 -14.35
N ALA A 349 -20.93 11.20 -13.45
CA ALA A 349 -22.30 10.84 -13.79
C ALA A 349 -22.95 11.88 -14.73
N ALA A 350 -22.68 13.17 -14.52
CA ALA A 350 -23.14 14.24 -15.41
C ALA A 350 -22.49 14.15 -16.80
N ILE A 351 -21.17 13.92 -16.87
CA ILE A 351 -20.46 13.71 -18.15
C ILE A 351 -21.02 12.51 -18.90
N MET A 352 -21.23 11.38 -18.23
CA MET A 352 -21.82 10.18 -18.85
C MET A 352 -23.24 10.42 -19.35
N THR A 353 -24.03 11.21 -18.62
CA THR A 353 -25.38 11.62 -19.05
C THR A 353 -25.32 12.46 -20.34
N ILE A 354 -24.39 13.43 -20.39
CA ILE A 354 -24.17 14.26 -21.58
C ILE A 354 -23.71 13.40 -22.77
N VAL A 355 -22.75 12.50 -22.55
CA VAL A 355 -22.26 11.57 -23.58
C VAL A 355 -23.39 10.67 -24.07
N ALA A 356 -24.23 10.12 -23.20
CA ALA A 356 -25.35 9.28 -23.60
C ALA A 356 -26.33 10.05 -24.49
N ILE A 357 -26.71 11.28 -24.10
CA ILE A 357 -27.63 12.16 -24.84
C ILE A 357 -27.07 12.56 -26.20
N LEU A 358 -25.78 12.90 -26.29
CA LEU A 358 -25.15 13.39 -27.51
C LEU A 358 -24.72 12.27 -28.47
N ALA A 359 -24.24 11.14 -27.94
CA ALA A 359 -23.67 10.05 -28.75
C ALA A 359 -24.72 9.05 -29.25
N THR A 360 -25.94 9.08 -28.71
CA THR A 360 -26.98 8.12 -29.10
C THR A 360 -28.35 8.77 -29.27
N PRO A 361 -29.12 8.42 -30.32
CA PRO A 361 -30.47 8.97 -30.55
C PRO A 361 -31.48 8.53 -29.48
N VAL A 362 -31.13 7.52 -28.67
CA VAL A 362 -31.92 7.03 -27.52
C VAL A 362 -31.35 7.50 -26.17
N GLY A 363 -30.39 8.41 -26.17
CA GLY A 363 -29.65 8.83 -24.97
C GLY A 363 -30.52 9.33 -23.82
N LEU A 364 -31.58 10.09 -24.12
CA LEU A 364 -32.55 10.54 -23.13
C LEU A 364 -33.28 9.36 -22.45
N ARG A 365 -33.65 8.33 -23.22
CA ARG A 365 -34.24 7.10 -22.68
C ARG A 365 -33.24 6.35 -21.81
N ILE A 366 -31.99 6.25 -22.23
CA ILE A 366 -30.92 5.60 -21.45
C ILE A 366 -30.75 6.29 -20.08
N THR A 367 -30.73 7.63 -20.06
CA THR A 367 -30.64 8.43 -18.82
C THR A 367 -31.83 8.25 -17.90
N LEU A 368 -33.05 8.31 -18.44
CA LEU A 368 -34.26 8.16 -17.63
C LEU A 368 -34.35 6.78 -16.99
N VAL A 369 -34.01 5.71 -17.72
CA VAL A 369 -34.08 4.36 -17.15
C VAL A 369 -32.94 4.09 -16.17
N ALA A 370 -31.74 4.66 -16.39
CA ALA A 370 -30.65 4.57 -15.41
C ALA A 370 -30.96 5.30 -14.10
N ALA A 371 -31.60 6.47 -14.18
CA ALA A 371 -32.06 7.22 -13.02
C ALA A 371 -33.17 6.46 -12.27
N ALA A 372 -34.16 5.91 -12.98
CA ALA A 372 -35.21 5.08 -12.40
C ALA A 372 -34.63 3.82 -11.71
N GLY A 373 -33.57 3.25 -12.28
CA GLY A 373 -32.85 2.12 -11.69
C GLY A 373 -32.12 2.43 -10.42
N THR A 374 -31.41 3.55 -10.42
CA THR A 374 -30.72 4.04 -9.23
C THR A 374 -31.72 4.34 -8.11
N ALA A 375 -32.87 4.93 -8.44
CA ALA A 375 -33.95 5.18 -7.48
C ALA A 375 -34.57 3.87 -6.94
N ALA A 376 -34.89 2.90 -7.81
CA ALA A 376 -35.42 1.60 -7.40
C ALA A 376 -34.43 0.83 -6.50
N TRP A 377 -33.14 0.88 -6.83
CA TRP A 377 -32.07 0.30 -6.03
C TRP A 377 -31.93 0.99 -4.66
N ALA A 378 -31.98 2.32 -4.62
CA ALA A 378 -31.94 3.09 -3.37
C ALA A 378 -33.15 2.79 -2.47
N ILE A 379 -34.36 2.75 -3.05
CA ILE A 379 -35.59 2.42 -2.35
C ILE A 379 -35.55 0.99 -1.78
N TYR A 380 -35.02 0.02 -2.55
CA TYR A 380 -34.84 -1.36 -2.06
C TYR A 380 -33.97 -1.41 -0.81
N HIS A 381 -32.84 -0.71 -0.79
CA HIS A 381 -31.96 -0.69 0.40
C HIS A 381 -32.56 0.08 1.56
N ALA A 382 -33.22 1.21 1.32
CA ALA A 382 -33.91 1.97 2.37
C ALA A 382 -35.07 1.20 3.02
N LEU A 383 -35.85 0.45 2.23
CA LEU A 383 -36.92 -0.41 2.75
C LEU A 383 -36.38 -1.62 3.52
N ARG A 384 -35.23 -2.16 3.08
CA ARG A 384 -34.57 -3.28 3.74
C ARG A 384 -33.98 -2.87 5.10
N GLU A 385 -33.41 -1.68 5.19
CA GLU A 385 -32.89 -1.08 6.42
C GLU A 385 -34.00 -0.92 7.46
N ARG A 386 -35.17 -0.41 7.06
CA ARG A 386 -36.35 -0.29 7.94
C ARG A 386 -36.89 -1.63 8.46
N ARG A 387 -36.61 -2.74 7.78
CA ARG A 387 -37.04 -4.09 8.20
C ARG A 387 -36.01 -4.81 9.10
N GLY A 388 -34.99 -4.11 9.61
CA GLY A 388 -34.00 -4.67 10.53
C GLY A 388 -33.01 -5.64 9.85
N GLY A 389 -32.92 -5.61 8.52
CA GLY A 389 -31.95 -6.41 7.77
C GLY A 389 -30.55 -5.83 7.91
N VAL A 390 -29.85 -6.19 9.00
CA VAL A 390 -28.43 -5.86 9.23
C VAL A 390 -27.60 -6.21 8.00
N VAL A 391 -26.96 -5.20 7.39
CA VAL A 391 -26.14 -5.36 6.18
C VAL A 391 -24.67 -5.60 6.57
N ALA A 392 -24.09 -6.61 5.91
CA ALA A 392 -22.68 -7.04 5.96
C ALA A 392 -22.27 -8.09 7.01
N ASN A 393 -22.91 -9.27 6.95
CA ASN A 393 -22.20 -10.55 7.12
C ASN A 393 -22.87 -11.77 6.43
N GLN A 394 -23.83 -11.58 5.52
CA GLN A 394 -24.55 -12.70 4.92
C GLN A 394 -23.77 -13.40 3.78
N PRO A 395 -23.97 -14.72 3.59
CA PRO A 395 -23.55 -15.42 2.37
C PRO A 395 -24.20 -14.79 1.13
N PHE A 396 -23.67 -15.12 -0.06
CA PHE A 396 -24.15 -14.61 -1.34
C PHE A 396 -25.69 -14.68 -1.44
N GLU A 397 -26.33 -13.52 -1.57
CA GLU A 397 -27.79 -13.41 -1.58
C GLU A 397 -28.30 -13.42 -3.03
N TRP A 398 -28.88 -14.55 -3.43
CA TRP A 398 -29.56 -14.70 -4.73
C TRP A 398 -30.55 -13.57 -5.05
N PRO A 399 -31.38 -13.05 -4.12
CA PRO A 399 -32.30 -11.95 -4.44
C PRO A 399 -31.59 -10.67 -4.87
N ARG A 400 -30.44 -10.33 -4.25
CA ARG A 400 -29.66 -9.15 -4.60
C ARG A 400 -29.03 -9.30 -5.98
N LEU A 401 -28.51 -10.49 -6.29
CA LEU A 401 -27.99 -10.80 -7.62
C LEU A 401 -29.12 -10.80 -8.66
N LEU A 402 -30.27 -11.39 -8.37
CA LEU A 402 -31.41 -11.47 -9.28
C LEU A 402 -31.99 -10.08 -9.59
N VAL A 403 -32.10 -9.20 -8.59
CA VAL A 403 -32.46 -7.79 -8.81
C VAL A 403 -31.43 -7.12 -9.71
N TRP A 404 -30.13 -7.32 -9.46
CA TRP A 404 -29.07 -6.76 -10.30
C TRP A 404 -29.09 -7.32 -11.73
N ILE A 405 -29.26 -8.63 -11.89
CA ILE A 405 -29.33 -9.32 -13.20
C ILE A 405 -30.56 -8.87 -13.96
N ALA A 406 -31.74 -8.84 -13.33
CA ALA A 406 -32.96 -8.33 -13.94
C ALA A 406 -32.77 -6.88 -14.40
N PHE A 407 -32.10 -6.05 -13.59
CA PHE A 407 -31.81 -4.67 -13.94
C PHE A 407 -30.88 -4.56 -15.15
N CYS A 408 -29.84 -5.39 -15.21
CA CYS A 408 -28.90 -5.40 -16.32
C CYS A 408 -29.52 -5.95 -17.60
N LEU A 409 -30.36 -6.99 -17.49
CA LEU A 409 -31.13 -7.54 -18.61
C LEU A 409 -32.12 -6.52 -19.17
N MET A 410 -32.72 -5.67 -18.33
CA MET A 410 -33.58 -4.55 -18.78
C MET A 410 -32.78 -3.43 -19.46
N MET A 411 -31.49 -3.26 -19.14
CA MET A 411 -30.62 -2.23 -19.73
C MET A 411 -30.01 -2.60 -21.09
N ILE A 412 -29.81 -3.89 -21.34
CA ILE A 412 -29.27 -4.39 -22.62
C ILE A 412 -30.06 -3.88 -23.84
N PRO A 413 -31.40 -3.95 -23.90
CA PRO A 413 -32.17 -3.48 -25.07
C PRO A 413 -32.30 -1.95 -25.19
N VAL A 414 -31.95 -1.18 -24.14
CA VAL A 414 -32.14 0.30 -24.11
C VAL A 414 -30.87 1.06 -24.50
N GLY A 415 -29.68 0.57 -24.11
CA GLY A 415 -28.43 1.30 -24.34
C GLY A 415 -27.14 0.47 -24.35
N GLY A 416 -27.24 -0.86 -24.38
CA GLY A 416 -26.08 -1.76 -24.39
C GLY A 416 -25.09 -1.50 -23.24
N LEU A 417 -23.79 -1.62 -23.51
CA LEU A 417 -22.70 -1.41 -22.54
C LEU A 417 -22.65 0.02 -21.96
N ILE A 418 -23.08 1.03 -22.72
CA ILE A 418 -23.07 2.44 -22.29
C ILE A 418 -24.13 2.66 -21.19
N GLY A 419 -25.32 2.12 -21.36
CA GLY A 419 -26.38 2.17 -20.33
C GLY A 419 -25.98 1.44 -19.05
N LEU A 420 -25.33 0.27 -19.17
CA LEU A 420 -24.83 -0.49 -18.02
C LEU A 420 -23.77 0.28 -17.22
N ALA A 421 -22.78 0.87 -17.91
CA ALA A 421 -21.75 1.69 -17.27
C ALA A 421 -22.35 2.90 -16.53
N MET A 422 -23.35 3.57 -17.14
CA MET A 422 -23.98 4.74 -16.55
C MET A 422 -24.74 4.40 -15.25
N VAL A 423 -25.44 3.27 -15.22
CA VAL A 423 -26.11 2.76 -14.00
C VAL A 423 -25.09 2.50 -12.89
N VAL A 424 -23.95 1.88 -13.20
CA VAL A 424 -22.89 1.62 -12.21
C VAL A 424 -22.35 2.92 -11.64
N PHE A 425 -22.08 3.93 -12.47
CA PHE A 425 -21.58 5.22 -11.99
C PHE A 425 -22.62 6.00 -11.18
N MET A 426 -23.90 5.97 -11.58
CA MET A 426 -24.99 6.60 -10.80
C MET A 426 -25.19 5.93 -9.44
N ILE A 427 -25.14 4.60 -9.38
CA ILE A 427 -25.20 3.86 -8.11
C ILE A 427 -24.00 4.20 -7.22
N LEU A 428 -22.79 4.28 -7.77
CA LEU A 428 -21.60 4.67 -7.02
C LEU A 428 -21.66 6.12 -6.53
N ALA A 429 -22.30 7.02 -7.26
CA ALA A 429 -22.54 8.40 -6.84
C ALA A 429 -23.60 8.50 -5.72
N PHE A 430 -24.64 7.64 -5.76
CA PHE A 430 -25.72 7.64 -4.77
C PHE A 430 -25.41 6.87 -3.49
N ALA A 431 -24.52 5.87 -3.56
CA ALA A 431 -24.18 4.99 -2.44
C ALA A 431 -23.62 5.72 -1.20
N GLU A 432 -23.00 6.89 -1.39
CA GLU A 432 -22.42 7.72 -0.31
C GLU A 432 -23.49 8.50 0.49
N PHE A 433 -24.67 8.72 -0.09
CA PHE A 433 -25.79 9.40 0.57
C PHE A 433 -26.69 8.42 1.35
N MET A 434 -26.41 7.13 1.27
CA MET A 434 -27.07 6.11 2.08
C MET A 434 -26.13 5.70 3.22
N PRO A 435 -26.45 6.04 4.48
CA PRO A 435 -25.50 6.01 5.61
C PRO A 435 -25.00 4.61 6.02
N THR A 436 -25.41 3.54 5.34
CA THR A 436 -25.20 2.14 5.78
C THR A 436 -24.70 1.15 4.72
N LEU A 437 -24.20 1.60 3.55
CA LEU A 437 -23.58 0.73 2.53
C LEU A 437 -22.09 0.39 2.76
#